data_AF-A0AAV4MSV9-F1
#
_entry.id   AF-A0AAV4MSV9-F1
#
_cell.length_a   1.000
_cell.length_b   1.000
_cell.length_c   1.000
_cell.angle_alpha   90.00
_cell.angle_beta   90.00
_cell.angle_gamma   90.00
#
_symmetry.space_group_name_H-M   'P 1'
#
loop_
_entity.id
_entity.type
_entity.pdbx_description
1 polymer ?
#
loop_
_entity_poly.entity_id
_entity_poly.type
_entity_poly.pdbx_seq_one_letter_code
_entity_poly.pdbx_strand_id
1 'polypeptide(L)'
;MKLKSTLDQTKIFTEFANKLIKNSMDTLTPFLSRKKETWPDEELAGISLALIREFCQIIPLSITQNVTVLLKSFVYTRNSKDSDSSTAISTFLRAHAFVALGKMCLQDETLSRELFPLLAKELTTSKEDVLRNNAILILIEMLRRYPSYTDKYIPLISSCVKDMRYIIRYQSISLITNFMQQDFVKLENNFWLYCLLSTIADEKGGYSRAR
;
A
#
# COMPACT_ATOMS: atom_id res chain seq x y z
N MET A 1 -25.35 -17.66 -29.75
CA MET A 1 -25.86 -16.28 -29.84
C MET A 1 -25.60 -15.48 -28.55
N LYS A 2 -25.98 -15.97 -27.36
CA LYS A 2 -25.69 -15.31 -26.06
C LYS A 2 -24.20 -15.06 -25.76
N LEU A 3 -23.32 -15.99 -26.15
CA LEU A 3 -21.88 -15.85 -25.91
C LEU A 3 -21.26 -14.63 -26.63
N LYS A 4 -21.65 -14.36 -27.88
CA LYS A 4 -21.17 -13.20 -28.64
C LYS A 4 -21.61 -11.87 -28.00
N SER A 5 -22.87 -11.78 -27.58
CA SER A 5 -23.36 -10.58 -26.87
C SER A 5 -22.65 -10.35 -25.53
N THR A 6 -22.31 -11.42 -24.80
CA THR A 6 -21.53 -11.30 -23.56
C THR A 6 -20.09 -10.82 -23.83
N LEU A 7 -19.44 -11.34 -24.88
CA LEU A 7 -18.11 -10.90 -25.32
C LEU A 7 -18.09 -9.42 -25.73
N ASP A 8 -19.12 -8.94 -26.41
CA ASP A 8 -19.22 -7.52 -26.81
C ASP A 8 -19.42 -6.60 -25.60
N GLN A 9 -20.20 -7.03 -24.59
CA GLN A 9 -20.32 -6.29 -23.33
C GLN A 9 -18.98 -6.19 -22.58
N THR A 10 -18.17 -7.25 -22.58
CA THR A 10 -16.82 -7.22 -21.97
C THR A 10 -15.89 -6.23 -22.67
N LYS A 11 -15.96 -6.13 -24.00
CA LYS A 11 -15.18 -5.15 -24.77
C LYS A 11 -15.59 -3.72 -24.43
N ILE A 12 -16.90 -3.43 -24.43
CA ILE A 12 -17.44 -2.12 -24.08
C ILE A 12 -16.99 -1.70 -22.67
N PHE A 13 -17.06 -2.62 -21.71
CA PHE A 13 -16.60 -2.36 -20.35
C PHE A 13 -15.09 -2.05 -20.30
N THR A 14 -14.28 -2.80 -21.04
CA THR A 14 -12.82 -2.61 -21.08
C THR A 14 -12.46 -1.25 -21.70
N GLU A 15 -13.13 -0.85 -22.78
CA GLU A 15 -12.96 0.47 -23.40
C GLU A 15 -13.36 1.60 -22.45
N PHE A 16 -14.48 1.44 -21.74
CA PHE A 16 -14.92 2.39 -20.72
C PHE A 16 -13.90 2.54 -19.58
N ALA A 17 -13.41 1.42 -19.04
CA ALA A 17 -12.41 1.41 -17.98
C ALA A 17 -11.10 2.09 -18.42
N ASN A 18 -10.61 1.78 -19.63
CA ASN A 18 -9.40 2.41 -20.18
C ASN A 18 -9.58 3.92 -20.38
N LYS A 19 -10.77 4.36 -20.81
CA LYS A 19 -11.08 5.79 -20.92
C LYS A 19 -11.07 6.49 -19.55
N LEU A 20 -11.65 5.86 -18.53
CA LEU A 20 -11.64 6.41 -17.17
C LEU A 20 -10.24 6.47 -16.55
N ILE A 21 -9.43 5.43 -16.72
CA ILE A 21 -8.03 5.43 -16.29
C ILE A 21 -7.29 6.56 -16.98
N LYS A 22 -7.44 6.72 -18.30
CA LYS A 22 -6.80 7.80 -19.05
C LYS A 22 -7.20 9.18 -18.52
N ASN A 23 -8.50 9.44 -18.34
CA ASN A 23 -8.96 10.71 -17.80
C ASN A 23 -8.40 10.98 -16.40
N SER A 24 -8.37 9.95 -15.54
CA SER A 24 -7.81 10.05 -14.18
C SER A 24 -6.31 10.36 -14.22
N MET A 25 -5.57 9.76 -15.16
CA MET A 25 -4.15 10.06 -15.39
C MET A 25 -3.95 11.50 -15.86
N ASP A 26 -4.77 11.98 -16.78
CA ASP A 26 -4.71 13.35 -17.29
C ASP A 26 -4.96 14.36 -16.15
N THR A 27 -5.92 14.07 -15.26
CA THR A 27 -6.16 14.87 -14.04
C THR A 27 -4.96 14.90 -13.10
N LEU A 28 -4.22 13.80 -12.98
CA LEU A 28 -3.08 13.68 -12.07
C LEU A 28 -1.74 14.11 -12.69
N THR A 29 -1.67 14.28 -14.00
CA THR A 29 -0.45 14.69 -14.72
C THR A 29 0.17 15.99 -14.19
N PRO A 30 -0.60 17.03 -13.78
CA PRO A 30 -0.04 18.25 -13.18
C PRO A 30 0.84 18.01 -11.93
N PHE A 31 0.63 16.91 -11.20
CA PHE A 31 1.48 16.55 -10.06
C PHE A 31 2.90 16.16 -10.49
N LEU A 32 3.10 15.68 -11.73
CA LEU A 32 4.43 15.42 -12.30
C LEU A 32 5.21 16.70 -12.55
N SER A 33 4.52 17.77 -12.98
CA SER A 33 5.12 19.07 -13.25
C SER A 33 5.54 19.82 -11.98
N ARG A 34 5.12 19.36 -10.79
CA ARG A 34 5.41 19.95 -9.46
C ARG A 34 5.07 21.44 -9.31
N LYS A 35 4.24 21.99 -10.20
CA LYS A 35 3.73 23.35 -10.13
C LYS A 35 2.34 23.32 -9.48
N LYS A 36 2.29 23.65 -8.19
CA LYS A 36 1.06 23.55 -7.37
C LYS A 36 -0.11 24.37 -7.88
N GLU A 37 0.14 25.47 -8.58
CA GLU A 37 -0.88 26.31 -9.24
C GLU A 37 -1.75 25.54 -10.24
N THR A 38 -1.25 24.42 -10.77
CA THR A 38 -1.93 23.58 -11.76
C THR A 38 -2.57 22.34 -11.15
N TRP A 39 -2.44 22.14 -9.83
CA TRP A 39 -2.95 20.93 -9.19
C TRP A 39 -4.47 20.96 -9.11
N PRO A 40 -5.14 19.86 -9.47
CA PRO A 40 -6.57 19.74 -9.25
C PRO A 40 -6.88 19.74 -7.76
N ASP A 41 -8.17 19.85 -7.45
CA ASP A 41 -8.66 19.65 -6.10
C ASP A 41 -8.21 18.30 -5.50
N GLU A 42 -7.89 18.31 -4.21
CA GLU A 42 -7.30 17.17 -3.52
C GLU A 42 -8.27 15.99 -3.44
N GLU A 43 -9.57 16.25 -3.28
CA GLU A 43 -10.59 15.21 -3.29
C GLU A 43 -10.69 14.56 -4.67
N LEU A 44 -10.70 15.37 -5.73
CA LEU A 44 -10.72 14.88 -7.11
C LEU A 44 -9.47 14.04 -7.45
N ALA A 45 -8.30 14.45 -6.98
CA ALA A 45 -7.07 13.68 -7.11
C ALA A 45 -7.15 12.35 -6.33
N GLY A 46 -7.69 12.36 -5.12
CA GLY A 46 -7.93 11.16 -4.31
C GLY A 46 -8.88 10.17 -5.00
N ILE A 47 -9.98 10.67 -5.57
CA ILE A 47 -10.92 9.88 -6.37
C ILE A 47 -10.23 9.29 -7.59
N SER A 48 -9.45 10.08 -8.31
CA SER A 48 -8.71 9.64 -9.50
C SER A 48 -7.75 8.48 -9.17
N LEU A 49 -7.01 8.59 -8.06
CA LEU A 49 -6.13 7.51 -7.57
C LEU A 49 -6.92 6.25 -7.17
N ALA A 50 -8.09 6.42 -6.55
CA ALA A 50 -8.96 5.30 -6.18
C ALA A 50 -9.55 4.60 -7.42
N LEU A 51 -9.98 5.33 -8.44
CA LEU A 51 -10.48 4.77 -9.68
C LEU A 51 -9.40 3.97 -10.41
N ILE A 52 -8.19 4.54 -10.53
CA ILE A 52 -7.03 3.83 -11.11
C ILE A 52 -6.79 2.51 -10.36
N ARG A 53 -6.81 2.52 -9.03
CA ARG A 53 -6.67 1.31 -8.22
C ARG A 53 -7.74 0.26 -8.57
N GLU A 54 -9.02 0.62 -8.52
CA GLU A 54 -10.11 -0.34 -8.72
C GLU A 54 -10.09 -0.93 -10.14
N PHE A 55 -9.92 -0.09 -11.17
CA PHE A 55 -9.93 -0.59 -12.54
C PHE A 55 -8.69 -1.41 -12.89
N CYS A 56 -7.51 -1.06 -12.40
CA CYS A 56 -6.32 -1.88 -12.60
C CYS A 56 -6.38 -3.21 -11.83
N GLN A 57 -7.13 -3.28 -10.72
CA GLN A 57 -7.37 -4.53 -10.01
C GLN A 57 -8.33 -5.45 -10.77
N ILE A 58 -9.34 -4.89 -11.46
CA ILE A 58 -10.32 -5.63 -12.27
C ILE A 58 -9.70 -6.03 -13.62
N ILE A 59 -8.88 -5.16 -14.21
CA ILE A 59 -8.28 -5.34 -15.54
C ILE A 59 -6.75 -5.20 -15.41
N PRO A 60 -6.03 -6.30 -15.07
CA PRO A 60 -4.57 -6.26 -14.90
C PRO A 60 -3.80 -5.79 -16.15
N LEU A 61 -4.35 -6.02 -17.34
CA LEU A 61 -3.77 -5.56 -18.61
C LEU A 61 -3.70 -4.04 -18.74
N SER A 62 -4.48 -3.30 -17.94
CA SER A 62 -4.46 -1.83 -17.91
C SER A 62 -3.34 -1.26 -17.02
N ILE A 63 -2.58 -2.12 -16.32
CA ILE A 63 -1.38 -1.71 -15.57
C ILE A 63 -0.27 -1.37 -16.57
N THR A 64 -0.25 -0.10 -16.99
CA THR A 64 0.77 0.41 -17.90
C THR A 64 1.95 1.02 -17.15
N GLN A 65 3.08 1.17 -17.84
CA GLN A 65 4.25 1.88 -17.30
C GLN A 65 3.91 3.31 -16.89
N ASN A 66 3.06 4.01 -17.66
CA ASN A 66 2.65 5.38 -17.36
C ASN A 66 1.92 5.47 -16.01
N VAL A 67 0.95 4.58 -15.78
CA VAL A 67 0.22 4.49 -14.50
C VAL A 67 1.19 4.24 -13.35
N THR A 68 2.11 3.29 -13.55
CA THR A 68 3.12 2.96 -12.55
C THR A 68 4.01 4.16 -12.25
N VAL A 69 4.60 4.81 -13.25
CA VAL A 69 5.49 5.98 -13.08
C VAL A 69 4.79 7.10 -12.33
N LEU A 70 3.53 7.38 -12.69
CA LEU A 70 2.73 8.38 -12.01
C LEU A 70 2.54 8.00 -10.53
N LEU A 71 2.05 6.80 -10.22
CA LEU A 71 1.84 6.42 -8.82
C LEU A 71 3.15 6.42 -8.03
N LYS A 72 4.25 6.00 -8.64
CA LYS A 72 5.59 6.07 -8.04
C LYS A 72 5.97 7.52 -7.73
N SER A 73 5.61 8.51 -8.55
CA SER A 73 5.90 9.92 -8.23
C SER A 73 5.20 10.39 -6.96
N PHE A 74 4.02 9.87 -6.62
CA PHE A 74 3.36 10.19 -5.35
C PHE A 74 4.05 9.53 -4.17
N VAL A 75 4.46 8.27 -4.30
CA VAL A 75 4.98 7.49 -3.16
C VAL A 75 6.45 7.75 -2.87
N TYR A 76 7.31 7.80 -3.90
CA TYR A 76 8.76 7.95 -3.73
C TYR A 76 9.21 9.39 -3.47
N THR A 77 8.30 10.36 -3.52
CA THR A 77 8.62 11.76 -3.23
C THR A 77 9.00 11.94 -1.77
N ARG A 78 10.25 12.35 -1.53
CA ARG A 78 10.72 12.83 -0.22
C ARG A 78 10.20 14.25 -0.02
N ASN A 79 9.24 14.42 0.89
CA ASN A 79 8.97 15.75 1.45
C ASN A 79 10.18 16.11 2.34
N SER A 80 11.13 16.90 1.80
CA SER A 80 12.23 17.43 2.60
C SER A 80 11.66 18.41 3.62
N LYS A 81 12.17 18.41 4.85
CA LYS A 81 11.78 19.42 5.84
C LYS A 81 12.23 20.84 5.46
N ASP A 82 13.18 20.92 4.52
CA ASP A 82 13.77 22.18 4.03
C ASP A 82 13.23 22.62 2.66
N SER A 83 12.35 21.83 2.03
CA SER A 83 11.71 22.25 0.78
C SER A 83 10.47 23.06 1.11
N ASP A 84 10.35 24.26 0.54
CA ASP A 84 9.14 25.06 0.55
C ASP A 84 7.90 24.18 0.44
N SER A 85 6.95 24.38 1.34
CA SER A 85 5.65 23.69 1.42
C SER A 85 4.79 23.80 0.16
N SER A 86 5.29 24.49 -0.87
CA SER A 86 4.70 24.72 -2.17
C SER A 86 4.77 23.49 -3.11
N THR A 87 5.59 22.46 -2.83
CA THR A 87 5.71 21.27 -3.71
C THR A 87 5.47 19.92 -3.02
N ALA A 88 5.16 19.93 -1.72
CA ALA A 88 4.94 18.71 -0.96
C ALA A 88 3.58 18.07 -1.30
N ILE A 89 3.59 16.77 -1.59
CA ILE A 89 2.37 15.97 -1.77
C ILE A 89 1.81 15.65 -0.38
N SER A 90 0.50 15.79 -0.21
CA SER A 90 -0.17 15.51 1.06
C SER A 90 -0.08 14.04 1.45
N THR A 91 -0.13 13.77 2.76
CA THR A 91 -0.17 12.39 3.28
C THR A 91 -1.39 11.63 2.76
N PHE A 92 -2.50 12.31 2.55
CA PHE A 92 -3.73 11.74 1.98
C PHE A 92 -3.50 11.17 0.58
N LEU A 93 -3.00 11.99 -0.36
CA LEU A 93 -2.73 11.53 -1.73
C LEU A 93 -1.64 10.46 -1.78
N ARG A 94 -0.59 10.60 -0.95
CA ARG A 94 0.45 9.58 -0.80
C ARG A 94 -0.15 8.24 -0.34
N ALA A 95 -1.05 8.25 0.64
CA ALA A 95 -1.70 7.05 1.14
C ALA A 95 -2.56 6.36 0.06
N HIS A 96 -3.33 7.13 -0.71
CA HIS A 96 -4.12 6.60 -1.83
C HIS A 96 -3.24 5.97 -2.91
N ALA A 97 -2.18 6.66 -3.34
CA ALA A 97 -1.25 6.15 -4.35
C ALA A 97 -0.50 4.92 -3.85
N PHE A 98 -0.15 4.87 -2.57
CA PHE A 98 0.56 3.75 -1.98
C PHE A 98 -0.29 2.47 -1.95
N VAL A 99 -1.56 2.58 -1.56
CA VAL A 99 -2.50 1.45 -1.62
C VAL A 99 -2.75 1.03 -3.08
N ALA A 100 -2.83 1.97 -4.02
CA ALA A 100 -2.98 1.66 -5.44
C ALA A 100 -1.80 0.83 -5.97
N LEU A 101 -0.56 1.24 -5.69
CA LEU A 101 0.64 0.47 -6.05
C LEU A 101 0.67 -0.90 -5.39
N GLY A 102 0.32 -0.98 -4.10
CA GLY A 102 0.25 -2.24 -3.37
C GLY A 102 -0.65 -3.26 -4.03
N LYS A 103 -1.85 -2.84 -4.45
CA LYS A 103 -2.79 -3.71 -5.18
C LYS A 103 -2.26 -4.15 -6.54
N MET A 104 -1.66 -3.25 -7.31
CA MET A 104 -1.04 -3.60 -8.60
C MET A 104 0.10 -4.61 -8.44
N CYS A 105 0.87 -4.53 -7.35
CA CYS A 105 1.93 -5.49 -7.05
C CYS A 105 1.43 -6.91 -6.81
N LEU A 106 0.14 -7.13 -6.53
CA LEU A 106 -0.42 -8.50 -6.43
C LEU A 106 -0.59 -9.15 -7.81
N GLN A 107 -0.65 -8.33 -8.87
CA GLN A 107 -0.79 -8.75 -10.27
C GLN A 107 0.55 -8.76 -11.02
N ASP A 108 1.51 -7.92 -10.62
CA ASP A 108 2.82 -7.77 -11.26
C ASP A 108 3.99 -8.02 -10.28
N GLU A 109 4.71 -9.12 -10.49
CA GLU A 109 5.86 -9.50 -9.67
C GLU A 109 7.10 -8.61 -9.86
N THR A 110 7.21 -7.90 -10.99
CA THR A 110 8.31 -6.95 -11.17
C THR A 110 8.12 -5.74 -10.28
N LEU A 111 6.89 -5.21 -10.21
CA LEU A 111 6.53 -4.10 -9.31
C LEU A 111 6.61 -4.50 -7.84
N SER A 112 6.22 -5.74 -7.50
CA SER A 112 6.26 -6.23 -6.11
C SER A 112 7.68 -6.17 -5.52
N ARG A 113 8.68 -6.59 -6.30
CA ARG A 113 10.09 -6.57 -5.90
C ARG A 113 10.60 -5.18 -5.55
N GLU A 114 10.15 -4.16 -6.26
CA GLU A 114 10.50 -2.77 -5.98
C GLU A 114 9.76 -2.22 -4.76
N LEU A 115 8.49 -2.62 -4.56
CA LEU A 115 7.65 -2.10 -3.48
C LEU A 115 8.01 -2.69 -2.10
N PHE A 116 8.46 -3.94 -2.04
CA PHE A 116 8.83 -4.63 -0.80
C PHE A 116 9.84 -3.83 0.08
N PRO A 117 10.99 -3.35 -0.43
CA PRO A 117 11.89 -2.49 0.34
C PRO A 117 11.26 -1.15 0.78
N LEU A 118 10.37 -0.59 -0.03
CA LEU A 118 9.70 0.67 0.27
C LEU A 118 8.71 0.52 1.42
N LEU A 119 7.94 -0.58 1.45
CA LEU A 119 7.07 -0.94 2.57
C LEU A 119 7.88 -1.09 3.86
N ALA A 120 9.03 -1.74 3.79
CA ALA A 120 9.94 -1.89 4.93
C ALA A 120 10.39 -0.54 5.49
N LYS A 121 10.76 0.37 4.58
CA LYS A 121 11.16 1.72 4.93
C LYS A 121 10.02 2.52 5.54
N GLU A 122 8.82 2.48 4.99
CA GLU A 122 7.67 3.20 5.54
C GLU A 122 7.31 2.67 6.94
N LEU A 123 7.32 1.35 7.16
CA LEU A 123 7.06 0.76 8.49
C LEU A 123 8.07 1.18 9.56
N THR A 124 9.32 1.41 9.17
CA THR A 124 10.40 1.74 10.11
C THR A 124 10.61 3.23 10.31
N THR A 125 10.38 4.06 9.27
CA THR A 125 10.78 5.47 9.27
C THR A 125 9.63 6.46 9.23
N SER A 126 8.42 6.02 8.87
CA SER A 126 7.29 6.93 8.66
C SER A 126 6.67 7.38 9.98
N LYS A 127 6.57 8.70 10.18
CA LYS A 127 5.88 9.28 11.34
C LYS A 127 4.36 9.20 11.21
N GLU A 128 3.87 9.08 9.98
CA GLU A 128 2.45 9.07 9.67
C GLU A 128 1.85 7.68 9.92
N ASP A 129 0.95 7.59 10.92
CA ASP A 129 0.29 6.35 11.30
C ASP A 129 -0.46 5.70 10.13
N VAL A 130 -1.08 6.53 9.27
CA VAL A 130 -1.84 6.09 8.09
C VAL A 130 -0.94 5.36 7.08
N LEU A 131 0.27 5.87 6.84
CA LEU A 131 1.22 5.26 5.91
C LEU A 131 1.77 3.95 6.47
N ARG A 132 2.10 3.90 7.77
CA ARG A 132 2.54 2.65 8.42
C ARG A 132 1.43 1.59 8.40
N ASN A 133 0.19 1.98 8.72
CA ASN A 133 -0.97 1.08 8.65
C ASN A 133 -1.20 0.53 7.24
N ASN A 134 -1.14 1.39 6.22
CA ASN A 134 -1.29 0.93 4.84
C ASN A 134 -0.13 0.04 4.43
N ALA A 135 1.10 0.34 4.86
CA ALA A 135 2.28 -0.47 4.57
C ALA A 135 2.15 -1.90 5.11
N ILE A 136 1.71 -2.08 6.36
CA ILE A 136 1.57 -3.43 6.94
C ILE A 136 0.44 -4.20 6.25
N LEU A 137 -0.68 -3.54 5.91
CA LEU A 137 -1.79 -4.18 5.18
C LEU A 137 -1.37 -4.64 3.78
N ILE A 138 -0.64 -3.82 3.05
CA ILE A 138 -0.11 -4.19 1.73
C ILE A 138 0.90 -5.34 1.87
N LEU A 139 1.81 -5.25 2.85
CA LEU A 139 2.82 -6.29 3.10
C LEU A 139 2.16 -7.64 3.42
N ILE A 140 1.08 -7.65 4.22
CA ILE A 140 0.26 -8.83 4.50
C ILE A 140 -0.22 -9.50 3.20
N GLU A 141 -0.83 -8.73 2.30
CA GLU A 141 -1.37 -9.27 1.05
C GLU A 141 -0.26 -9.76 0.12
N MET A 142 0.85 -9.01 0.03
CA MET A 142 1.99 -9.37 -0.81
C MET A 142 2.70 -10.64 -0.33
N LEU A 143 2.87 -10.84 0.97
CA LEU A 143 3.51 -12.05 1.50
C LEU A 143 2.65 -13.30 1.34
N ARG A 144 1.31 -13.17 1.34
CA ARG A 144 0.42 -14.27 0.94
C ARG A 144 0.58 -14.64 -0.54
N ARG A 145 0.79 -13.63 -1.39
CA ARG A 145 0.97 -13.83 -2.85
C ARG A 145 2.37 -14.33 -3.20
N TYR A 146 3.39 -13.88 -2.48
CA TYR A 146 4.80 -14.19 -2.72
C TYR A 146 5.47 -14.73 -1.43
N PRO A 147 5.18 -15.99 -1.04
CA PRO A 147 5.68 -16.57 0.22
C PRO A 147 7.20 -16.67 0.30
N SER A 148 7.91 -16.64 -0.84
CA SER A 148 9.38 -16.67 -0.89
C SER A 148 10.04 -15.47 -0.19
N TYR A 149 9.29 -14.40 0.07
CA TYR A 149 9.78 -13.23 0.81
C TYR A 149 9.43 -13.28 2.31
N THR A 150 8.62 -14.24 2.77
CA THR A 150 8.11 -14.29 4.14
C THR A 150 9.24 -14.26 5.16
N ASP A 151 10.19 -15.20 5.08
CA ASP A 151 11.30 -15.30 6.04
C ASP A 151 12.11 -14.00 6.17
N LYS A 152 12.27 -13.27 5.07
CA LYS A 152 12.97 -11.98 5.04
C LYS A 152 12.23 -10.88 5.80
N TYR A 153 10.90 -10.87 5.76
CA TYR A 153 10.07 -9.79 6.31
C TYR A 153 9.44 -10.11 7.68
N ILE A 154 9.46 -11.37 8.14
CA ILE A 154 8.98 -11.75 9.47
C ILE A 154 9.63 -10.95 10.61
N PRO A 155 10.95 -10.69 10.63
CA PRO A 155 11.56 -9.90 11.70
C PRO A 155 11.02 -8.46 11.74
N LEU A 156 10.78 -7.85 10.58
CA LEU A 156 10.19 -6.53 10.47
C LEU A 156 8.76 -6.52 11.03
N ILE A 157 7.92 -7.47 10.61
CA ILE A 157 6.53 -7.57 11.09
C ILE A 157 6.51 -7.80 12.60
N SER A 158 7.43 -8.62 13.11
CA SER A 158 7.58 -8.88 14.54
C SER A 158 7.93 -7.61 15.33
N SER A 159 8.69 -6.68 14.74
CA SER A 159 8.96 -5.38 15.36
C SER A 159 7.71 -4.49 15.42
N CYS A 160 6.82 -4.59 14.42
CA CYS A 160 5.55 -3.84 14.38
C CYS A 160 4.55 -4.27 15.46
N VAL A 161 4.76 -5.43 16.11
CA VAL A 161 4.01 -5.82 17.31
C VAL A 161 4.20 -4.80 18.45
N LYS A 162 5.31 -4.04 18.43
CA LYS A 162 5.61 -2.96 19.40
C LYS A 162 5.24 -1.56 18.90
N ASP A 163 4.51 -1.42 17.78
CA ASP A 163 4.13 -0.11 17.26
C ASP A 163 3.26 0.66 18.28
N MET A 164 3.37 1.99 18.30
CA MET A 164 2.57 2.87 19.16
C MET A 164 1.06 2.70 18.91
N ARG A 165 0.66 2.42 17.68
CA ARG A 165 -0.75 2.30 17.26
C ARG A 165 -1.26 0.88 17.41
N TYR A 166 -2.35 0.74 18.17
CA TYR A 166 -3.03 -0.54 18.39
C TYR A 166 -3.36 -1.29 17.08
N ILE A 167 -3.87 -0.57 16.08
CA ILE A 167 -4.28 -1.18 14.82
C ILE A 167 -3.12 -1.88 14.09
N ILE A 168 -1.92 -1.28 14.11
CA ILE A 168 -0.72 -1.84 13.48
C ILE A 168 -0.23 -3.07 14.27
N ARG A 169 -0.26 -3.00 15.61
CA ARG A 169 0.07 -4.15 16.47
C ARG A 169 -0.87 -5.33 16.18
N TYR A 170 -2.17 -5.08 16.17
CA TYR A 170 -3.19 -6.10 15.91
C TYR A 170 -3.02 -6.76 14.54
N GLN A 171 -2.83 -5.96 13.49
CA GLN A 171 -2.59 -6.48 12.14
C GLN A 171 -1.32 -7.33 12.07
N SER A 172 -0.25 -6.91 12.73
CA SER A 172 1.03 -7.64 12.77
C SER A 172 0.90 -8.98 13.49
N ILE A 173 0.26 -9.01 14.67
CA ILE A 173 -0.02 -10.24 15.41
C ILE A 173 -0.89 -11.17 14.59
N SER A 174 -2.00 -10.66 14.02
CA SER A 174 -2.91 -11.45 13.21
C SER A 174 -2.21 -12.07 11.99
N LEU A 175 -1.33 -11.33 11.31
CA LEU A 175 -0.55 -11.85 10.21
C LEU A 175 0.35 -13.01 10.64
N ILE A 176 1.12 -12.81 11.70
CA ILE A 176 2.08 -13.80 12.14
C ILE A 176 1.37 -15.08 12.59
N THR A 177 0.26 -14.95 13.34
CA THR A 177 -0.58 -16.10 13.71
C THR A 177 -1.09 -16.85 12.48
N ASN A 178 -1.54 -16.14 11.44
CA ASN A 178 -1.99 -16.79 10.20
C ASN A 178 -0.86 -17.53 9.48
N PHE A 179 0.36 -16.97 9.44
CA PHE A 179 1.50 -17.64 8.83
C PHE A 179 1.98 -18.86 9.61
N MET A 180 1.88 -18.85 10.94
CA MET A 180 2.14 -20.03 11.77
C MET A 180 1.16 -21.16 11.49
N GLN A 181 -0.13 -20.83 11.35
CA GLN A 181 -1.16 -21.84 11.05
C GLN A 181 -1.01 -22.48 9.66
N GLN A 182 -0.34 -21.80 8.74
CA GLN A 182 -0.16 -22.24 7.35
C GLN A 182 1.22 -22.89 7.11
N ASP A 183 1.99 -23.17 8.16
CA ASP A 183 3.37 -23.70 8.11
C ASP A 183 4.35 -22.85 7.28
N PHE A 184 4.02 -21.58 6.98
CA PHE A 184 4.89 -20.67 6.25
C PHE A 184 6.08 -20.18 7.08
N VAL A 185 6.05 -20.35 8.40
CA VAL A 185 7.12 -19.93 9.31
C VAL A 185 7.44 -21.09 10.25
N LYS A 186 8.62 -21.69 10.08
CA LYS A 186 9.18 -22.60 11.08
C LYS A 186 9.81 -21.75 12.17
N LEU A 187 9.27 -21.87 13.39
CA LEU A 187 9.74 -21.18 14.60
C LEU A 187 11.10 -21.74 15.06
N GLU A 188 12.14 -21.63 14.24
CA GLU A 188 13.48 -22.10 14.64
C GLU A 188 14.13 -21.17 15.67
N ASN A 189 13.56 -19.99 15.93
CA ASN A 189 14.02 -19.08 16.98
C ASN A 189 12.84 -18.46 17.72
N ASN A 190 12.85 -18.57 19.06
CA ASN A 190 11.85 -18.04 20.01
C ASN A 190 11.66 -16.50 19.98
N PHE A 191 12.16 -15.81 18.95
CA PHE A 191 12.11 -14.37 18.79
C PHE A 191 10.67 -13.83 18.77
N TRP A 192 9.73 -14.53 18.12
CA TRP A 192 8.34 -14.09 18.10
C TRP A 192 7.67 -14.20 19.47
N LEU A 193 7.89 -15.31 20.18
CA LEU A 193 7.42 -15.48 21.55
C LEU A 193 7.99 -14.38 22.46
N TYR A 194 9.27 -14.05 22.30
CA TYR A 194 9.87 -12.91 22.99
C TYR A 194 9.20 -11.58 22.65
N CYS A 195 8.92 -11.30 21.37
CA CYS A 195 8.19 -10.10 20.98
C CYS A 195 6.81 -10.03 21.63
N LEU A 196 6.03 -11.12 21.57
CA LEU A 196 4.70 -11.20 22.16
C LEU A 196 4.73 -11.06 23.67
N LEU A 197 5.61 -11.78 24.36
CA LEU A 197 5.80 -11.68 25.81
C LEU A 197 6.25 -10.28 26.20
N SER A 198 7.18 -9.67 25.45
CA SER A 198 7.62 -8.30 25.72
C SER A 198 6.51 -7.27 25.53
N THR A 199 5.53 -7.50 24.64
CA THR A 199 4.36 -6.62 24.51
C THR A 199 3.30 -6.83 25.59
N ILE A 200 3.16 -8.04 26.12
CA ILE A 200 2.27 -8.31 27.25
C ILE A 200 2.88 -7.79 28.55
N ALA A 201 4.21 -7.87 28.69
CA ALA A 201 4.97 -7.39 29.84
C ALA A 201 5.25 -5.88 29.81
N ASP A 202 4.97 -5.19 28.70
CA ASP A 202 5.12 -3.73 28.61
C ASP A 202 4.00 -3.04 29.40
N GLU A 203 4.25 -2.74 30.67
CA GLU A 203 3.33 -2.05 31.58
C GLU A 203 2.92 -0.65 31.08
N LYS A 204 3.58 -0.11 30.04
CA LYS A 204 3.28 1.17 29.41
C LYS A 204 2.46 1.05 28.12
N GLY A 205 1.71 -0.05 27.94
CA GLY A 205 0.66 -0.11 26.94
C GLY A 205 -0.45 0.89 27.27
N GLY A 206 -0.60 1.94 26.46
CA GLY A 206 -1.61 3.01 26.54
C GLY A 206 -3.07 2.55 26.58
N TYR A 207 -3.45 1.83 27.64
CA TYR A 207 -4.76 1.87 28.27
C TYR A 207 -4.82 3.11 29.17
N SER A 208 -4.55 4.30 28.62
CA SER A 208 -5.18 5.50 29.16
C SER A 208 -6.65 5.37 28.86
N ARG A 209 -7.32 4.72 29.81
CA ARG A 209 -8.73 4.77 30.15
C ARG A 209 -9.46 5.82 29.33
N ALA A 210 -10.30 5.37 28.41
CA ALA A 210 -11.56 6.04 28.18
C ALA A 210 -12.30 6.05 29.53
N ARG A 211 -12.19 7.17 30.24
CA ARG A 211 -13.16 7.68 31.19
C ARG A 211 -13.39 9.14 30.83
#